data_AF-A0A7Y0HB62-F1
#
_entry.id   AF-A0A7Y0HB62-F1
#
_cell.length_a   1.000
_cell.length_b   1.000
_cell.length_c   1.000
_cell.angle_alpha   90.00
_cell.angle_beta   90.00
_cell.angle_gamma   90.00
#
_symmetry.space_group_name_H-M   'P 1'
#
loop_
_entity.id
_entity.type
_entity.pdbx_description
1 polymer ?
#
loop_
_entity_poly.entity_id
_entity_poly.type
_entity_poly.pdbx_seq_one_letter_code
_entity_poly.pdbx_strand_id
1 'polypeptide(L)'
;MNFEKVIESYYRAINDSSLSGIKDCMHNKNPNKNKVFEIYGPVFNKYKLIAKILSCRVLGQDGKHVIVKENTETKKISGEEFQDNVTQNIHILESNSQSEWKIVHSQLVGIEVLAK
;
A
#
# COMPACT_ATOMS: atom_id res chain seq x y z
N MET A 1 3.85 -16.83 -8.79
CA MET A 1 2.93 -16.03 -7.95
C MET A 1 3.49 -14.61 -7.86
N ASN A 2 2.72 -13.57 -8.23
CA ASN A 2 3.21 -12.19 -8.38
C ASN A 2 2.51 -11.19 -7.41
N PHE A 3 1.76 -11.63 -6.40
CA PHE A 3 1.03 -10.71 -5.51
C PHE A 3 1.96 -9.86 -4.62
N GLU A 4 3.09 -10.40 -4.17
CA GLU A 4 4.10 -9.63 -3.40
C GLU A 4 4.61 -8.46 -4.22
N LYS A 5 4.83 -8.67 -5.53
CA LYS A 5 5.23 -7.62 -6.46
C LYS A 5 4.20 -6.49 -6.57
N VAL A 6 2.91 -6.78 -6.36
CA VAL A 6 1.86 -5.73 -6.35
C VAL A 6 2.02 -4.85 -5.12
N ILE A 7 2.27 -5.46 -3.95
CA ILE A 7 2.51 -4.71 -2.71
C ILE A 7 3.82 -3.91 -2.81
N GLU A 8 4.89 -4.50 -3.34
CA GLU A 8 6.16 -3.81 -3.61
C GLU A 8 5.99 -2.64 -4.59
N SER A 9 5.26 -2.85 -5.69
CA SER A 9 5.00 -1.79 -6.69
C SER A 9 4.17 -0.66 -6.10
N TYR A 10 3.21 -0.99 -5.24
CA TYR A 10 2.38 -0.02 -4.55
C TYR A 10 3.23 0.87 -3.62
N TYR A 11 4.11 0.28 -2.80
CA TYR A 11 5.00 1.06 -1.93
C TYR A 11 6.13 1.77 -2.69
N ARG A 12 6.60 1.23 -3.82
CA ARG A 12 7.48 1.97 -4.74
C ARG A 12 6.79 3.22 -5.26
N ALA A 13 5.53 3.11 -5.70
CA ALA A 13 4.76 4.25 -6.14
C ALA A 13 4.52 5.28 -5.01
N ILE A 14 4.37 4.84 -3.75
CA ILE A 14 4.33 5.75 -2.60
C ILE A 14 5.66 6.49 -2.44
N ASN A 15 6.79 5.78 -2.50
CA ASN A 15 8.12 6.37 -2.36
C ASN A 15 8.46 7.35 -3.50
N ASP A 16 7.92 7.11 -4.69
CA ASP A 16 8.08 7.96 -5.87
C ASP A 16 7.02 9.09 -5.93
N SER A 17 6.13 9.20 -4.92
CA SER A 17 4.97 10.10 -4.92
C SER A 17 4.07 9.97 -6.17
N SER A 18 4.02 8.78 -6.75
CA SER A 18 3.34 8.49 -8.01
C SER A 18 1.88 8.08 -7.79
N LEU A 19 0.97 9.06 -7.93
CA LEU A 19 -0.47 8.83 -7.82
C LEU A 19 -0.99 7.87 -8.91
N SER A 20 -0.44 7.95 -10.13
CA SER A 20 -0.77 6.99 -11.20
C SER A 20 -0.29 5.59 -10.85
N GLY A 21 0.94 5.44 -10.35
CA GLY A 21 1.48 4.13 -9.94
C GLY A 21 0.67 3.48 -8.81
N ILE A 22 0.20 4.28 -7.85
CA ILE A 22 -0.71 3.82 -6.80
C ILE A 22 -2.02 3.32 -7.41
N LYS A 23 -2.62 4.14 -8.29
CA LYS A 23 -3.89 3.82 -8.96
C LYS A 23 -3.77 2.56 -9.82
N ASP A 24 -2.62 2.35 -10.46
CA ASP A 24 -2.34 1.18 -11.29
C ASP A 24 -2.26 -0.11 -10.48
N CYS A 25 -1.89 -0.04 -9.21
CA CYS A 25 -1.90 -1.20 -8.32
C CYS A 25 -3.32 -1.60 -7.84
N MET A 26 -4.32 -0.75 -8.05
CA MET A 26 -5.69 -0.95 -7.55
C MET A 26 -6.60 -1.59 -8.59
N HIS A 27 -7.46 -2.51 -8.14
CA HIS A 27 -8.50 -3.12 -8.96
C HIS A 27 -9.63 -2.11 -9.23
N ASN A 28 -10.37 -2.26 -10.33
CA ASN A 28 -11.50 -1.35 -10.65
C ASN A 28 -12.64 -1.39 -9.64
N LYS A 29 -12.76 -2.50 -8.89
CA LYS A 29 -13.71 -2.64 -7.76
C LYS A 29 -13.24 -1.92 -6.49
N ASN A 30 -11.99 -1.44 -6.43
CA ASN A 30 -11.49 -0.77 -5.24
C ASN A 30 -12.18 0.61 -5.10
N PRO A 31 -12.92 0.87 -4.01
CA PRO A 31 -13.68 2.11 -3.85
C PRO A 31 -12.80 3.36 -3.78
N ASN A 32 -11.51 3.20 -3.45
CA ASN A 32 -10.56 4.29 -3.33
C ASN A 32 -9.79 4.56 -4.64
N LYS A 33 -9.95 3.75 -5.69
CA LYS A 33 -9.18 3.90 -6.94
C LYS A 33 -9.35 5.28 -7.60
N ASN A 34 -10.56 5.84 -7.54
CA ASN A 34 -10.83 7.17 -8.08
C ASN A 34 -10.53 8.30 -7.08
N LYS A 35 -10.26 7.97 -5.82
CA LYS A 35 -9.95 8.91 -4.73
C LYS A 35 -8.46 8.96 -4.40
N VAL A 36 -7.61 8.32 -5.19
CA VAL A 36 -6.15 8.28 -4.94
C VAL A 36 -5.56 9.68 -4.78
N PHE A 37 -5.96 10.64 -5.63
CA PHE A 37 -5.50 12.02 -5.51
C PHE A 37 -5.95 12.66 -4.19
N GLU A 38 -7.20 12.47 -3.79
CA GLU A 38 -7.77 13.02 -2.55
C GLU A 38 -7.07 12.44 -1.31
N ILE A 39 -6.73 11.15 -1.35
CA ILE A 39 -6.12 10.43 -0.22
C ILE A 39 -4.62 10.71 -0.12
N TYR A 40 -3.87 10.62 -1.22
CA TYR A 40 -2.40 10.69 -1.21
C TYR A 40 -1.85 12.05 -1.61
N GLY A 41 -2.58 12.85 -2.39
CA GLY A 41 -2.12 14.16 -2.84
C GLY A 41 -1.73 15.10 -1.70
N PRO A 42 -2.59 15.30 -0.68
CA PRO A 42 -2.24 16.13 0.48
C PRO A 42 -1.01 15.60 1.24
N VAL A 43 -0.85 14.27 1.32
CA VAL A 43 0.29 13.63 1.98
C VAL A 43 1.59 13.93 1.22
N PHE A 44 1.60 13.75 -0.10
CA PHE A 44 2.78 14.00 -0.94
C PHE A 44 3.13 15.48 -1.06
N ASN A 45 2.15 16.37 -0.94
CA ASN A 45 2.40 17.81 -0.91
C ASN A 45 3.03 18.28 0.41
N LYS A 46 2.70 17.61 1.53
CA LYS A 46 3.16 18.01 2.87
C LYS A 46 4.43 17.29 3.33
N TYR A 47 4.63 16.06 2.88
CA TYR A 47 5.69 15.18 3.39
C TYR A 47 6.48 14.53 2.27
N LYS A 48 7.79 14.40 2.48
CA LYS A 48 8.62 13.42 1.77
C LYS A 48 8.84 12.24 2.69
N LEU A 49 8.31 11.08 2.33
CA LEU A 49 8.36 9.86 3.14
C LEU A 49 9.12 8.77 2.38
N ILE A 50 9.66 7.81 3.12
CA ILE A 50 10.16 6.54 2.57
C ILE A 50 9.52 5.39 3.33
N ALA A 51 8.92 4.47 2.60
CA ALA A 51 8.32 3.25 3.10
C ALA A 51 9.18 2.03 2.75
N LYS A 52 9.35 1.14 3.71
CA LYS A 52 10.05 -0.14 3.59
C LYS A 52 9.17 -1.26 4.10
N ILE A 53 8.85 -2.22 3.24
CA ILE A 53 8.16 -3.45 3.64
C ILE A 53 9.10 -4.25 4.54
N LEU A 54 8.68 -4.50 5.77
CA LEU A 54 9.40 -5.32 6.76
C LEU A 54 9.04 -6.80 6.60
N SER A 55 7.78 -7.08 6.31
CA SER A 55 7.29 -8.44 6.07
C SER A 55 6.04 -8.40 5.20
N CYS A 56 5.85 -9.41 4.36
CA CYS A 56 4.66 -9.62 3.55
C CYS A 56 4.35 -11.11 3.59
N ARG A 57 3.13 -11.50 3.98
CA ARG A 57 2.74 -12.92 4.08
C ARG A 57 1.30 -13.15 3.66
N VAL A 58 1.06 -14.30 3.04
CA VAL A 58 -0.30 -14.73 2.69
C VAL A 58 -1.02 -15.27 3.92
N LEU A 59 -2.24 -14.79 4.17
CA LEU A 59 -3.13 -15.31 5.20
C LEU A 59 -4.13 -16.33 4.65
N GLY A 60 -4.49 -16.22 3.37
CA GLY A 60 -5.42 -17.13 2.71
C GLY A 60 -5.49 -16.86 1.21
N GLN A 61 -5.90 -17.87 0.45
CA GLN A 61 -6.08 -17.78 -0.99
C GLN A 61 -7.26 -18.65 -1.41
N ASP A 62 -8.09 -18.11 -2.30
CA ASP A 62 -9.01 -18.89 -3.12
C ASP A 62 -8.70 -18.63 -4.60
N GLY A 63 -9.29 -19.40 -5.52
CA GLY A 63 -8.89 -19.39 -6.93
C GLY A 63 -8.67 -18.01 -7.58
N LYS A 64 -9.38 -16.95 -7.14
CA LYS A 64 -9.22 -15.59 -7.68
C LYS A 64 -8.75 -14.55 -6.67
N HIS A 65 -8.77 -14.86 -5.37
CA HIS A 65 -8.43 -13.90 -4.33
C HIS A 65 -7.25 -14.36 -3.49
N VAL A 66 -6.43 -13.41 -3.05
CA VAL A 66 -5.40 -13.63 -2.03
C VAL A 66 -5.50 -12.56 -0.96
N ILE A 67 -5.42 -12.98 0.30
CA ILE A 67 -5.36 -12.11 1.46
C ILE A 67 -3.91 -12.05 1.91
N VAL A 68 -3.37 -10.84 1.96
CA VAL A 68 -1.98 -10.59 2.34
C VAL A 68 -1.98 -9.73 3.59
N LYS A 69 -1.15 -10.07 4.57
CA LYS A 69 -0.78 -9.19 5.68
C LYS A 69 0.64 -8.73 5.48
N GLU A 70 0.84 -7.43 5.59
CA GLU A 70 2.14 -6.80 5.48
C GLU A 70 2.41 -5.89 6.68
N ASN A 71 3.69 -5.69 6.96
CA ASN A 71 4.17 -4.71 7.92
C ASN A 71 5.09 -3.76 7.16
N THR A 72 4.88 -2.46 7.31
CA THR A 72 5.66 -1.45 6.60
C THR A 72 6.14 -0.38 7.57
N GLU A 73 7.45 -0.17 7.59
CA GLU A 73 8.07 0.97 8.25
C GLU A 73 7.97 2.19 7.33
N THR A 74 7.48 3.30 7.84
CA THR A 74 7.47 4.59 7.14
C THR A 74 8.30 5.59 7.92
N LYS A 75 9.32 6.14 7.28
CA LYS A 75 10.16 7.20 7.83
C LYS A 75 9.93 8.52 7.12
N LYS A 76 9.95 9.60 7.88
CA LYS A 76 9.99 10.94 7.31
C LYS A 76 11.39 11.27 6.81
N ILE A 77 11.48 11.70 5.56
CA ILE A 77 12.65 12.38 5.01
C ILE A 77 12.54 13.90 5.26
N SER A 78 11.38 14.51 4.97
CA SER A 78 11.11 15.93 5.25
C SER A 78 9.63 16.23 5.46
N GLY A 79 9.32 17.38 6.07
CA GLY A 79 7.98 17.85 6.43
C GLY A 79 7.76 17.96 7.94
N GLU A 80 6.75 18.71 8.36
CA GLU A 80 6.51 19.00 9.78
C GLU A 80 5.73 17.86 10.46
N GLU A 81 6.00 17.58 11.74
CA GLU A 81 5.11 16.77 12.61
C GLU A 81 4.77 15.31 12.19
N PHE A 82 5.29 14.77 11.09
CA PHE A 82 5.16 13.32 10.81
C PHE A 82 6.00 12.50 11.80
N GLN A 83 5.40 11.48 12.41
CA GLN A 83 6.07 10.51 13.27
C GLN A 83 6.37 9.24 12.49
N ASP A 84 7.62 8.81 12.54
CA ASP A 84 8.03 7.52 11.99
C ASP A 84 7.19 6.41 12.64
N ASN A 85 6.77 5.43 11.86
CA ASN A 85 5.85 4.41 12.33
C ASN A 85 6.05 3.09 11.59
N VAL A 86 5.57 2.02 12.22
CA VAL A 86 5.31 0.75 11.56
C VAL A 86 3.81 0.57 11.47
N THR A 87 3.31 0.34 10.26
CA THR A 87 1.91 0.00 10.04
C THR A 87 1.77 -1.48 9.73
N GLN A 88 0.63 -2.04 10.10
CA GLN A 88 0.17 -3.34 9.64
C GLN A 88 -1.11 -3.14 8.84
N ASN A 89 -1.15 -3.56 7.59
CA ASN A 89 -2.39 -3.63 6.83
C ASN A 89 -2.73 -5.08 6.49
N ILE A 90 -3.95 -5.24 6.01
CA ILE A 90 -4.42 -6.42 5.32
C ILE A 90 -4.89 -5.97 3.95
N HIS A 91 -4.36 -6.60 2.91
CA HIS A 91 -4.77 -6.40 1.53
C HIS A 91 -5.56 -7.60 1.03
N ILE A 92 -6.67 -7.31 0.34
CA ILE A 92 -7.37 -8.30 -0.49
C ILE A 92 -7.02 -7.98 -1.93
N LEU A 93 -6.39 -8.92 -2.62
CA LEU A 93 -6.08 -8.82 -4.04
C LEU A 93 -6.94 -9.79 -4.83
N GLU A 94 -7.31 -9.37 -6.04
CA GLU A 94 -8.03 -10.20 -7.01
C GLU A 94 -7.22 -10.28 -8.30
N SER A 95 -7.13 -11.48 -8.88
CA SER A 95 -6.53 -11.69 -10.20
C SER A 95 -7.53 -11.41 -11.31
N ASN A 96 -7.15 -10.64 -12.32
CA ASN A 96 -7.95 -10.52 -13.54
C ASN A 96 -7.81 -11.77 -14.44
N SER A 97 -8.52 -11.80 -15.57
CA SER A 97 -8.46 -12.89 -16.56
C SER A 97 -7.07 -13.06 -17.22
N GLN A 98 -6.17 -12.09 -17.06
CA GLN A 98 -4.80 -12.11 -17.56
C GLN A 98 -3.79 -12.51 -16.45
N SER A 99 -4.26 -13.02 -15.32
CA SER A 99 -3.42 -13.39 -14.16
C SER A 99 -2.65 -12.22 -13.54
N GLU A 100 -3.08 -10.99 -13.79
CA GLU A 100 -2.56 -9.81 -13.11
C GLU A 100 -3.31 -9.59 -11.80
N TRP A 101 -2.56 -9.44 -10.73
CA TRP A 101 -3.10 -9.18 -9.40
C TRP A 101 -3.24 -7.69 -9.16
N LYS A 102 -4.35 -7.27 -8.55
CA LYS A 102 -4.60 -5.88 -8.16
C LYS A 102 -5.28 -5.82 -6.81
N ILE A 103 -5.03 -4.74 -6.05
CA ILE A 103 -5.60 -4.53 -4.71
C ILE A 103 -7.07 -4.11 -4.84
N VAL A 104 -7.99 -4.96 -4.37
CA VAL A 104 -9.42 -4.65 -4.27
C VAL A 104 -9.71 -3.87 -2.99
N HIS A 105 -9.00 -4.19 -1.91
CA HIS A 105 -9.21 -3.56 -0.61
C HIS A 105 -7.91 -3.54 0.19
N SER A 106 -7.74 -2.49 1.00
CA SER A 106 -6.67 -2.35 1.99
C SER A 106 -7.29 -1.86 3.28
N GLN A 107 -6.94 -2.52 4.39
CA GLN A 107 -7.39 -2.13 5.72
C GLN A 107 -6.18 -1.98 6.64
N LEU A 108 -5.99 -0.80 7.21
CA LEU A 108 -5.05 -0.61 8.31
C LEU A 108 -5.60 -1.34 9.54
N VAL A 109 -4.79 -2.23 10.11
CA VAL A 109 -5.17 -3.04 11.29
C VAL A 109 -4.29 -2.78 12.50
N GLY A 110 -3.17 -2.07 12.33
CA GLY A 110 -2.30 -1.68 13.43
C GLY A 110 -1.36 -0.55 13.05
N ILE A 111 -1.02 0.28 14.02
CA ILE A 111 0.00 1.32 13.91
C ILE A 111 0.83 1.33 15.20
N GLU A 112 2.14 1.37 15.04
CA GLU A 112 3.10 1.57 16.11
C GLU A 112 3.93 2.80 15.79
N VAL A 113 3.87 3.82 16.64
CA VAL A 113 4.70 5.01 16.49
C VAL A 113 6.08 4.69 17.03
N LEU A 114 7.11 4.97 16.23
CA LEU A 114 8.49 4.77 16.62
C LEU A 114 8.96 5.99 17.42
N ALA A 115 9.47 5.75 18.63
CA ALA A 115 10.08 6.80 19.43
C ALA A 115 11.33 7.34 18.70
N LYS A 116 11.56 8.67 18.82
CA LYS A 116 12.77 9.33 18.32
C LYS A 116 13.98 9.03 19.17
#